data_AF-A0A1Q7XXU4-F1
#
_entry.id   AF-A0A1Q7XXU4-F1
#
_cell.length_a   1.000
_cell.length_b   1.000
_cell.length_c   1.000
_cell.angle_alpha   90.00
_cell.angle_beta   90.00
_cell.angle_gamma   90.00
#
_symmetry.space_group_name_H-M   'P 1'
#
loop_
_entity.id
_entity.type
_entity.pdbx_description
1 polymer ?
#
loop_
_entity_poly.entity_id
_entity_poly.type
_entity_poly.pdbx_seq_one_letter_code
_entity_poly.pdbx_strand_id
1 'polypeptide(L)' 'MRADQVEVSWDAGKAQWLVRIVNGEEVIRRYCKLPKDADEQAIGAAAQKTVQDEGYEADPALVSVRR' A
#
# COMPACT_ATOMS: atom_id res chain seq x y z
N MET A 1 -10.80 0.83 10.92
CA MET A 1 -10.91 2.30 10.68
C MET A 1 -10.75 2.54 9.18
N ARG A 2 -11.33 3.60 8.59
CA ARG A 2 -11.15 3.85 7.13
C ARG A 2 -9.93 4.73 6.89
N ALA A 3 -9.00 4.29 6.04
CA ALA A 3 -7.89 5.11 5.59
C ALA A 3 -8.37 6.19 4.62
N ASP A 4 -7.83 7.41 4.75
CA ASP A 4 -8.13 8.53 3.84
C ASP A 4 -7.45 8.33 2.50
N GLN A 5 -6.24 7.76 2.51
CA GLN A 5 -5.45 7.52 1.32
C GLN A 5 -4.51 6.33 1.52
N VAL A 6 -4.29 5.57 0.45
CA VAL A 6 -3.26 4.52 0.41
C VAL A 6 -2.35 4.77 -0.78
N GLU A 7 -1.07 4.98 -0.52
CA GLU A 7 -0.05 5.10 -1.56
C GLU A 7 0.84 3.87 -1.55
N VAL A 8 1.10 3.32 -2.73
CA VAL A 8 2.00 2.17 -2.91
C VAL A 8 3.14 2.60 -3.81
N SER A 9 4.38 2.42 -3.36
CA SER A 9 5.56 2.87 -4.09
C SER A 9 6.70 1.87 -4.00
N TRP A 10 7.53 1.77 -5.04
CA TRP A 10 8.70 0.91 -4.99
C TRP A 10 9.83 1.54 -4.16
N ASP A 11 10.29 0.83 -3.13
CA ASP A 11 11.46 1.20 -2.35
C ASP A 11 12.70 0.49 -2.94
N ALA A 12 13.51 1.25 -3.69
CA ALA A 12 14.72 0.72 -4.31
C ALA A 12 15.80 0.32 -3.30
N GLY A 13 15.79 0.90 -2.09
CA GLY A 13 16.75 0.57 -1.03
C GLY A 13 16.50 -0.80 -0.42
N LYS A 14 15.23 -1.22 -0.33
CA LYS A 14 14.83 -2.54 0.17
C LYS A 14 14.48 -3.54 -0.92
N ALA A 15 14.36 -3.08 -2.16
CA ALA A 15 13.80 -3.85 -3.27
C ALA A 15 12.43 -4.46 -2.91
N GLN A 16 11.56 -3.64 -2.32
CA GLN A 16 10.22 -4.03 -1.89
C GLN A 16 9.22 -2.91 -2.16
N TRP A 17 7.96 -3.28 -2.27
CA TRP A 17 6.86 -2.30 -2.34
C TRP A 17 6.55 -1.78 -0.94
N LEU A 18 6.49 -0.45 -0.81
CA LEU A 18 6.12 0.28 0.39
C LEU A 18 4.67 0.77 0.27
N VAL A 19 3.82 0.27 1.14
CA VAL A 19 2.44 0.73 1.36
C VAL A 19 2.45 1.79 2.45
N ARG A 20 1.90 2.96 2.13
CA ARG A 20 1.69 4.07 3.06
C ARG A 20 0.19 4.25 3.27
N ILE A 21 -0.26 4.01 4.49
CA ILE A 21 -1.65 4.16 4.91
C ILE A 21 -1.74 5.50 5.63
N VAL A 22 -2.56 6.42 5.12
CA VAL A 22 -2.75 7.76 5.68
C VAL A 22 -4.13 7.82 6.32
N ASN A 23 -4.18 8.25 7.58
CA ASN A 23 -5.41 8.53 8.33
C ASN A 23 -5.22 9.81 9.14
N GLY A 24 -5.74 10.93 8.64
CA GLY A 24 -5.48 12.27 9.17
C GLY A 24 -3.99 12.58 9.20
N GLU A 25 -3.44 12.75 10.40
CA GLU A 25 -2.02 13.02 10.65
C GLU A 25 -1.19 11.73 10.83
N GLU A 26 -1.84 10.58 11.01
CA GLU A 26 -1.16 9.29 11.16
C GLU A 26 -0.76 8.72 9.80
N VAL A 27 0.49 8.25 9.71
CA VAL A 27 1.02 7.57 8.52
C VAL A 27 1.69 6.27 8.92
N ILE A 28 1.05 5.16 8.59
CA ILE A 28 1.61 3.81 8.77
C ILE A 28 2.34 3.39 7.50
N ARG A 29 3.52 2.80 7.68
CA ARG A 29 4.37 2.31 6.59
C ARG A 29 4.59 0.83 6.71
N ARG A 30 4.18 0.07 5.70
CA ARG A 30 4.35 -1.39 5.64
C ARG A 30 4.95 -1.82 4.31
N TYR A 31 5.82 -2.81 4.35
CA TYR A 31 6.42 -3.38 3.15
C TYR A 31 5.68 -4.65 2.75
N CYS A 32 5.35 -4.78 1.47
CA CYS A 32 4.84 -6.01 0.89
C CYS A 32 5.92 -6.68 0.00
N LYS A 33 5.98 -8.00 0.08
CA LYS A 33 6.97 -8.82 -0.65
C LYS A 33 6.37 -9.22 -2.01
N LEU A 34 6.46 -8.31 -2.97
CA LEU A 34 6.16 -8.56 -4.38
C LEU A 34 7.36 -8.16 -5.24
N PRO A 35 7.58 -8.80 -6.40
CA PRO A 35 8.60 -8.37 -7.35
C PRO A 35 8.29 -6.98 -7.90
N LYS A 36 9.31 -6.26 -8.35
CA LYS A 36 9.17 -4.91 -8.94
C LYS A 36 8.28 -4.91 -10.17
N ASP A 37 8.33 -5.97 -10.96
CA ASP A 37 7.58 -6.13 -12.21
C ASP A 37 6.22 -6.83 -11.99
N ALA A 38 5.74 -6.91 -10.75
CA ALA A 38 4.40 -7.40 -10.46
C ALA A 38 3.35 -6.53 -11.17
N ASP A 39 2.26 -7.15 -11.62
CA ASP A 39 1.12 -6.44 -12.19
C ASP A 39 0.51 -5.46 -11.18
N GLU A 40 0.01 -4.32 -11.65
CA GLU A 40 -0.64 -3.31 -10.80
C GLU A 40 -1.81 -3.88 -10.01
N GLN A 41 -2.54 -4.84 -10.58
CA GLN A 41 -3.61 -5.54 -9.89
C GLN A 41 -3.08 -6.33 -8.69
N ALA A 42 -1.95 -7.03 -8.85
CA ALA A 42 -1.31 -7.79 -7.76
C ALA A 42 -0.77 -6.85 -6.68
N ILE A 43 -0.15 -5.73 -7.08
CA ILE A 43 0.34 -4.69 -6.18
C ILE A 43 -0.82 -4.07 -5.38
N GLY A 44 -1.90 -3.70 -6.07
CA GLY A 44 -3.10 -3.14 -5.45
C GLY A 44 -3.76 -4.12 -4.47
N ALA A 45 -3.88 -5.40 -4.84
CA ALA A 45 -4.42 -6.44 -3.96
C ALA A 45 -3.53 -6.66 -2.71
N ALA A 46 -2.21 -6.70 -2.87
CA ALA A 46 -1.30 -6.83 -1.74
C ALA A 46 -1.33 -5.59 -0.83
N ALA A 47 -1.47 -4.40 -1.40
CA ALA A 47 -1.64 -3.18 -0.62
C ALA A 47 -2.95 -3.16 0.16
N GLN A 48 -4.07 -3.54 -0.46
CA GLN A 48 -5.37 -3.67 0.23
C GLN A 48 -5.31 -4.67 1.37
N LYS A 49 -4.69 -5.83 1.14
CA LYS A 49 -4.48 -6.82 2.20
C LYS A 49 -3.63 -6.26 3.34
N THR A 50 -2.54 -5.56 3.02
CA THR A 50 -1.67 -4.92 4.02
C THR A 50 -2.44 -3.89 4.86
N VAL A 51 -3.33 -3.12 4.23
CA VAL A 51 -4.20 -2.16 4.92
C VAL A 51 -5.13 -2.88 5.90
N GLN A 52 -5.76 -3.97 5.45
CA GLN A 52 -6.63 -4.82 6.29
C GLN A 52 -5.89 -5.46 7.46
N ASP A 53 -4.68 -5.97 7.23
CA ASP A 53 -3.83 -6.57 8.28
C ASP A 53 -3.46 -5.55 9.37
N GLU A 54 -3.33 -4.26 9.04
CA GLU A 54 -3.10 -3.19 10.02
C GLU A 54 -4.42 -2.69 10.68
N GLY A 55 -5.57 -3.30 10.39
CA GLY A 55 -6.87 -2.93 10.97
C GLY A 55 -7.58 -1.77 10.26
N TYR A 56 -7.13 -1.43 9.05
CA TYR A 56 -7.70 -0.39 8.23
C TYR A 56 -8.52 -0.95 7.07
N GLU A 57 -9.46 -0.15 6.59
CA GLU A 57 -10.18 -0.39 5.35
C GLU A 57 -9.81 0.74 4.39
N ALA A 58 -9.52 0.40 3.13
CA ALA A 58 -9.30 1.38 2.08
C ALA A 58 -10.27 1.15 0.94
N ASP A 59 -10.76 2.25 0.38
CA ASP A 59 -11.47 2.20 -0.89
C ASP A 59 -10.47 1.80 -1.98
N PRO A 60 -10.75 0.77 -2.81
CA PRO A 60 -9.91 0.42 -3.95
C PRO A 60 -9.59 1.62 -4.85
N ALA A 61 -10.53 2.58 -4.98
CA ALA A 61 -10.33 3.79 -5.77
C ALA A 61 -9.32 4.78 -5.17
N LEU A 62 -9.02 4.66 -3.87
CA LEU A 62 -8.07 5.52 -3.15
C LEU A 62 -6.67 4.90 -3.06
N VAL A 63 -6.48 3.68 -3.59
CA VAL A 63 -5.16 3.03 -3.68
C VAL A 63 -4.44 3.54 -4.93
N SER A 64 -3.40 4.33 -4.72
CA SER A 64 -2.55 4.87 -5.79
C SER A 64 -1.24 4.10 -5.88
N VAL A 65 -0.99 3.44 -7.01
CA VAL A 65 0.29 2.77 -7.28
C VAL A 65 1.22 3.73 -8.03
N ARG A 66 2.42 3.95 -7.50
CA ARG A 66 3.50 4.75 -8.09
C ARG A 66 4.71 3.89 -8.34
N ARG A 67 5.15 3.83 -9.59
CA ARG A 67 6.28 3.02 -10.05
C ARG A 67 7.55 3.84 -10.14
#